data_AF-A0A9E3W991-F1
#
_entry.id   AF-A0A9E3W991-F1
#
_cell.length_a   1.000
_cell.length_b   1.000
_cell.length_c   1.000
_cell.angle_alpha   90.00
_cell.angle_beta   90.00
_cell.angle_gamma   90.00
#
_symmetry.space_group_name_H-M   'P 1'
#
loop_
_entity.id
_entity.type
_entity.pdbx_description
1 polymer ?
#
loop_
_entity_poly.entity_id
_entity_poly.type
_entity_poly.pdbx_seq_one_letter_code
_entity_poly.pdbx_strand_id
1 'polypeptide(L)'
;MADKPQFKFMELFFLARRPKLGGMPEEWIEPSQPEQFDAQIVRSDFVIESELAGFNLAGSAIVKQDLQDLRIYLLKAYFRSNTRAKFQQNRYFLQQWILVLGTFLTALVAALTFTVNPGAPAAAVRDAAGAAAEVTAVPGAEDIPPPAQEEVVPNLPTTTQARISGIITAIATFVTTIVSSRAQGDQAQYNWYLQRTVTEELRRHYFLFLAHLPPYHTENYAEVLESNVVQIERQLDQRGGSTEATEAPPRNPHTEDELQALVDLYRAKRVQVQTVFYDARIKENAYNADFVSTVGVILVAGATLLSTLNIVLGAPVLILFIALLPVFAALLVSFEKIYGWGRQITLYKNALDRLSVDNTIPPAIGRRPRTTYLQVFIDYVTAVENTLQNEVSQWGQAVLKDGSNVSSLSAKETLDLALAKSNLPPDQIEIVRQMFEQQP
;
A
#
# COMPACT_ATOMS: atom_id res chain seq x y z
N MET A 1 -8.43 25.99 22.25
CA MET A 1 -7.64 24.76 22.38
C MET A 1 -8.33 23.71 21.51
N ALA A 2 -7.75 23.34 20.37
CA ALA A 2 -8.29 22.24 19.58
C ALA A 2 -8.05 20.94 20.37
N ASP A 3 -9.08 20.12 20.55
CA ASP A 3 -8.93 18.80 21.18
C ASP A 3 -7.86 18.04 20.41
N LYS A 4 -6.75 17.71 21.09
CA LYS A 4 -5.79 16.77 20.51
C LYS A 4 -6.54 15.46 20.33
N PRO A 5 -6.67 14.91 19.10
CA PRO A 5 -7.34 13.64 18.90
C PRO A 5 -6.64 12.60 19.78
N GLN A 6 -7.38 12.04 20.74
CA GLN A 6 -6.90 10.95 21.57
C GLN A 6 -6.85 9.69 20.70
N PHE A 7 -5.75 9.54 19.95
CA PHE A 7 -5.51 8.34 19.18
C PHE A 7 -5.40 7.15 20.12
N LYS A 8 -6.20 6.12 19.85
CA LYS A 8 -6.20 4.90 20.66
C LYS A 8 -5.01 4.04 20.21
N PHE A 9 -4.32 3.40 21.15
CA PHE A 9 -3.22 2.47 20.81
C PHE A 9 -3.62 1.45 19.73
N MET A 10 -4.88 0.99 19.75
CA MET A 10 -5.47 0.07 18.76
C MET A 10 -5.53 0.62 17.32
N GLU A 11 -5.38 1.93 17.13
CA GLU A 11 -5.37 2.60 15.82
C GLU A 11 -3.96 2.68 15.21
N LEU A 12 -2.93 2.24 15.95
CA LEU A 12 -1.60 2.07 15.37
C LEU A 12 -1.68 1.15 14.16
N PHE A 13 -0.93 1.50 13.11
CA PHE A 13 -0.94 0.79 11.84
C PHE A 13 -0.72 -0.72 12.01
N PHE A 14 0.19 -1.11 12.90
CA PHE A 14 0.52 -2.53 13.15
C PHE A 14 -0.61 -3.33 13.80
N LEU A 15 -1.64 -2.65 14.34
CA LEU A 15 -2.82 -3.28 14.93
C LEU A 15 -3.98 -3.19 13.94
N ALA A 16 -4.20 -2.00 13.39
CA ALA A 16 -5.31 -1.73 12.47
C ALA A 16 -5.15 -2.39 11.09
N ARG A 17 -3.90 -2.56 10.61
CA ARG A 17 -3.56 -3.02 9.26
C ARG A 17 -2.84 -4.37 9.24
N ARG A 18 -3.08 -5.21 10.25
CA ARG A 18 -2.56 -6.57 10.27
C ARG A 18 -3.07 -7.36 9.05
N PRO A 19 -2.22 -8.18 8.42
CA PRO A 19 -2.66 -9.04 7.35
C PRO A 19 -3.73 -10.00 7.87
N LYS A 20 -4.80 -10.14 7.10
CA LYS A 20 -5.86 -11.11 7.38
C LYS A 20 -5.33 -12.50 7.00
N LEU A 21 -4.97 -13.29 8.02
CA LEU A 21 -4.44 -14.64 7.84
C LEU A 21 -5.50 -15.63 7.33
N GLY A 22 -6.78 -15.41 7.65
CA GLY A 22 -7.91 -16.21 7.15
C GLY A 22 -8.19 -16.04 5.66
N GLY A 23 -7.31 -15.34 4.93
CA GLY A 23 -7.49 -14.98 3.54
C GLY A 23 -8.40 -13.78 3.34
N MET A 24 -8.18 -13.10 2.24
CA MET A 24 -9.15 -12.18 1.65
C MET A 24 -9.62 -12.87 0.36
N PRO A 25 -10.92 -12.84 0.01
CA PRO A 25 -11.36 -13.43 -1.24
C PRO A 25 -10.63 -12.74 -2.41
N GLU A 26 -10.07 -13.54 -3.30
CA GLU A 26 -9.40 -13.06 -4.51
C GLU A 26 -10.43 -12.56 -5.53
N GLU A 27 -11.58 -13.23 -5.60
CA GLU A 27 -12.68 -12.88 -6.50
C GLU A 27 -13.83 -12.25 -5.73
N TRP A 28 -14.45 -11.25 -6.34
CA TRP A 28 -15.69 -10.69 -5.83
C TRP A 28 -16.83 -11.67 -6.05
N ILE A 29 -17.53 -12.01 -4.98
CA ILE A 29 -18.73 -12.84 -5.01
C ILE A 29 -19.93 -11.91 -5.04
N GLU A 30 -20.70 -11.96 -6.13
CA GLU A 30 -21.90 -11.16 -6.28
C GLU A 30 -22.90 -11.50 -5.15
N PRO A 31 -23.38 -10.50 -4.38
CA PRO A 31 -24.35 -10.77 -3.31
C PRO A 31 -25.63 -11.36 -3.87
N SER A 32 -26.12 -12.44 -3.26
CA SER A 32 -27.35 -13.10 -3.69
C SER A 32 -28.61 -12.25 -3.46
N GLN A 33 -28.55 -11.31 -2.51
CA GLN A 33 -29.66 -10.43 -2.15
C GLN A 33 -29.42 -9.00 -2.67
N PRO A 34 -30.41 -8.37 -3.32
CA PRO A 34 -30.28 -7.00 -3.83
C PRO A 34 -29.90 -5.97 -2.76
N GLU A 35 -30.45 -6.09 -1.54
CA GLU A 35 -30.16 -5.19 -0.42
C GLU A 35 -28.68 -5.21 -0.01
N GLN A 36 -28.04 -6.38 -0.08
CA GLN A 36 -26.61 -6.51 0.24
C GLN A 36 -25.75 -5.85 -0.84
N PHE A 37 -26.19 -5.91 -2.11
CA PHE A 37 -25.50 -5.22 -3.18
C PHE A 37 -25.64 -3.70 -3.06
N ASP A 38 -26.85 -3.21 -2.75
CA ASP A 38 -27.10 -1.79 -2.50
C ASP A 38 -26.28 -1.28 -1.31
N ALA A 39 -26.16 -2.07 -0.23
CA ALA A 39 -25.26 -1.75 0.88
C ALA A 39 -23.78 -1.68 0.48
N GLN A 40 -23.33 -2.52 -0.47
CA GLN A 40 -21.97 -2.42 -1.02
C GLN A 40 -21.75 -1.17 -1.88
N ILE A 41 -22.77 -0.76 -2.65
CA ILE A 41 -22.77 0.47 -3.45
C ILE A 41 -22.61 1.69 -2.54
N VAL A 42 -23.47 1.81 -1.52
CA VAL A 42 -23.41 2.91 -0.55
C VAL A 42 -22.08 2.93 0.20
N ARG A 43 -21.57 1.77 0.64
CA ARG A 43 -20.28 1.68 1.33
C ARG A 43 -19.08 2.06 0.44
N SER A 44 -19.25 2.00 -0.88
CA SER A 44 -18.23 2.39 -1.85
C SER A 44 -18.42 3.83 -2.34
N ASP A 45 -19.24 4.60 -1.62
CA ASP A 45 -19.53 6.02 -1.85
C ASP A 45 -20.24 6.31 -3.18
N PHE A 46 -20.84 5.28 -3.78
CA PHE A 46 -21.74 5.43 -4.91
C PHE A 46 -23.16 5.71 -4.42
N VAL A 47 -24.02 6.12 -5.35
CA VAL A 47 -25.40 6.53 -5.06
C VAL A 47 -26.37 5.43 -5.47
N ILE A 48 -27.36 5.18 -4.63
CA ILE A 48 -28.53 4.34 -4.93
C ILE A 48 -29.78 5.20 -5.09
N GLU A 49 -30.85 4.66 -5.67
CA GLU A 49 -32.08 5.41 -5.96
C GLU A 49 -32.68 6.10 -4.73
N SER A 50 -32.62 5.45 -3.55
CA SER A 50 -33.16 6.01 -2.30
C SER A 50 -32.40 7.24 -1.79
N GLU A 51 -31.14 7.44 -2.22
CA GLU A 51 -30.34 8.61 -1.85
C GLU A 51 -30.58 9.82 -2.78
N LEU A 52 -31.20 9.61 -3.95
CA LEU A 52 -31.46 10.69 -4.92
C LEU A 52 -32.37 11.79 -4.37
N ALA A 53 -33.24 11.46 -3.40
CA ALA A 53 -34.10 12.44 -2.75
C ALA A 53 -33.30 13.53 -2.02
N GLY A 54 -32.12 13.19 -1.48
CA GLY A 54 -31.24 14.15 -0.81
C GLY A 54 -30.61 15.18 -1.75
N PHE A 55 -30.68 14.94 -3.06
CA PHE A 55 -30.12 15.81 -4.10
C PHE A 55 -31.20 16.40 -5.03
N ASN A 56 -32.49 16.27 -4.70
CA ASN A 56 -33.60 16.66 -5.59
C ASN A 56 -33.65 15.90 -6.94
N LEU A 57 -33.09 14.69 -7.01
CA LEU A 57 -33.06 13.85 -8.23
C LEU A 57 -34.08 12.71 -8.21
N ALA A 58 -34.86 12.53 -7.15
CA ALA A 58 -35.80 11.41 -7.01
C ALA A 58 -36.88 11.33 -8.09
N GLY A 59 -37.20 12.46 -8.75
CA GLY A 59 -38.16 12.52 -9.86
C GLY A 59 -37.56 12.30 -11.25
N SER A 60 -36.23 12.26 -11.38
CA SER A 60 -35.57 12.16 -12.68
C SER A 60 -35.59 10.72 -13.20
N ALA A 61 -36.43 10.45 -14.20
CA ALA A 61 -36.49 9.15 -14.86
C ALA A 61 -35.17 8.80 -15.56
N ILE A 62 -34.47 9.81 -16.09
CA ILE A 62 -33.18 9.68 -16.77
C ILE A 62 -32.12 9.17 -15.79
N VAL A 63 -31.95 9.84 -14.64
CA VAL A 63 -30.96 9.44 -13.63
C VAL A 63 -31.25 8.05 -13.06
N LYS A 64 -32.53 7.68 -12.89
CA LYS A 64 -32.91 6.32 -12.48
C LYS A 64 -32.49 5.26 -13.49
N GLN A 65 -32.72 5.52 -14.78
CA GLN A 65 -32.25 4.63 -15.85
C GLN A 65 -30.72 4.53 -15.82
N ASP A 66 -30.01 5.66 -15.65
CA ASP A 66 -28.56 5.66 -15.58
C ASP A 66 -27.99 4.82 -14.44
N LEU A 67 -28.62 4.89 -13.26
CA LEU A 67 -28.23 4.05 -12.13
C LEU A 67 -28.44 2.55 -12.43
N GLN A 68 -29.49 2.19 -13.19
CA GLN A 68 -29.70 0.81 -13.62
C GLN A 68 -28.63 0.36 -14.62
N ASP A 69 -28.31 1.20 -15.60
CA ASP A 69 -27.27 0.88 -16.60
C ASP A 69 -25.89 0.76 -15.93
N LEU A 70 -25.54 1.67 -15.02
CA LEU A 70 -24.31 1.59 -14.22
C LEU A 70 -24.25 0.34 -13.35
N ARG A 71 -25.39 -0.09 -12.78
CA ARG A 71 -25.50 -1.33 -12.00
C ARG A 71 -25.21 -2.57 -12.85
N ILE A 72 -25.68 -2.58 -14.09
CA ILE A 72 -25.52 -3.71 -15.02
C ILE A 72 -24.08 -3.75 -15.56
N TYR A 73 -23.59 -2.64 -16.12
CA TYR A 73 -22.38 -2.65 -16.93
C TYR A 73 -21.10 -2.32 -16.15
N LEU A 74 -21.13 -1.39 -15.19
CA LEU A 74 -19.92 -0.83 -14.57
C LEU A 74 -19.66 -1.34 -13.15
N LEU A 75 -20.69 -1.35 -12.29
CA LEU A 75 -20.49 -1.59 -10.86
C LEU A 75 -19.93 -2.99 -10.56
N LYS A 76 -20.33 -4.00 -11.34
CA LYS A 76 -19.76 -5.37 -11.20
C LYS A 76 -18.26 -5.39 -11.48
N ALA A 77 -17.81 -4.76 -12.56
CA ALA A 77 -16.40 -4.62 -12.89
C ALA A 77 -15.65 -3.90 -11.76
N TYR A 78 -16.20 -2.78 -11.27
CA TYR A 78 -15.62 -2.03 -10.15
C TYR A 78 -15.41 -2.92 -8.91
N PHE A 79 -16.42 -3.69 -8.51
CA PHE A 79 -16.31 -4.51 -7.30
C PHE A 79 -15.33 -5.68 -7.46
N ARG A 80 -15.23 -6.28 -8.66
CA ARG A 80 -14.20 -7.28 -8.97
C ARG A 80 -12.80 -6.69 -8.83
N SER A 81 -12.52 -5.57 -9.48
CA SER A 81 -11.22 -4.90 -9.43
C SER A 81 -10.86 -4.41 -8.03
N ASN A 82 -11.83 -3.83 -7.30
CA ASN A 82 -11.63 -3.38 -5.92
C ASN A 82 -11.34 -4.55 -4.97
N THR A 83 -12.01 -5.69 -5.15
CA THR A 83 -11.76 -6.90 -4.35
C THR A 83 -10.36 -7.45 -4.62
N ARG A 84 -9.98 -7.55 -5.90
CA ARG A 84 -8.62 -7.94 -6.31
C ARG A 84 -7.56 -6.98 -5.78
N ALA A 85 -7.79 -5.67 -5.84
CA ALA A 85 -6.88 -4.68 -5.26
C ALA A 85 -6.69 -4.92 -3.76
N LYS A 86 -7.78 -5.08 -3.00
CA LYS A 86 -7.70 -5.37 -1.55
C LYS A 86 -6.98 -6.69 -1.26
N PHE A 87 -7.23 -7.73 -2.05
CA PHE A 87 -6.52 -9.01 -1.94
C PHE A 87 -5.01 -8.84 -2.12
N GLN A 88 -4.59 -8.16 -3.19
CA GLN A 88 -3.18 -7.89 -3.46
C GLN A 88 -2.54 -7.01 -2.38
N GLN A 89 -3.27 -6.02 -1.86
CA GLN A 89 -2.84 -5.22 -0.71
C GLN A 89 -2.61 -6.09 0.54
N ASN A 90 -3.54 -7.01 0.83
CA ASN A 90 -3.40 -7.91 1.97
C ASN A 90 -2.21 -8.88 1.80
N ARG A 91 -1.96 -9.36 0.57
CA ARG A 91 -0.78 -10.18 0.25
C ARG A 91 0.51 -9.41 0.44
N TYR A 92 0.57 -8.18 -0.06
CA TYR A 92 1.71 -7.30 0.16
C TYR A 92 1.96 -7.09 1.65
N PHE A 93 0.94 -6.76 2.45
CA PHE A 93 1.09 -6.64 3.90
C PHE A 93 1.57 -7.94 4.54
N LEU A 94 1.02 -9.10 4.15
CA LEU A 94 1.48 -10.38 4.67
C LEU A 94 2.98 -10.60 4.40
N GLN A 95 3.44 -10.32 3.18
CA GLN A 95 4.86 -10.42 2.81
C GLN A 95 5.73 -9.49 3.66
N GLN A 96 5.33 -8.22 3.81
CA GLN A 96 6.07 -7.26 4.65
C GLN A 96 6.12 -7.69 6.12
N TRP A 97 5.03 -8.24 6.65
CA TRP A 97 5.00 -8.75 8.01
C TRP A 97 5.91 -9.97 8.20
N ILE A 98 5.95 -10.89 7.24
CA ILE A 98 6.85 -12.05 7.32
C ILE A 98 8.30 -11.59 7.25
N LEU A 99 8.63 -10.66 6.35
CA LEU A 99 9.97 -10.08 6.26
C LEU A 99 10.39 -9.45 7.58
N VAL A 100 9.57 -8.55 8.10
CA VAL A 100 9.85 -7.81 9.34
C VAL A 100 9.96 -8.74 10.55
N LEU A 101 9.05 -9.71 10.70
CA LEU A 101 9.11 -10.68 11.78
C LEU A 101 10.30 -11.63 11.63
N GLY A 102 10.64 -12.03 10.40
CA GLY A 102 11.81 -12.87 10.10
C GLY A 102 13.10 -12.18 10.53
N THR A 103 13.33 -10.95 10.07
CA THR A 103 14.48 -10.13 10.47
C THR A 103 14.53 -9.91 11.99
N PHE A 104 13.38 -9.63 12.60
CA PHE A 104 13.29 -9.45 14.05
C PHE A 104 13.68 -10.73 14.81
N LEU A 105 13.15 -11.90 14.41
CA LEU A 105 13.47 -13.18 15.04
C LEU A 105 14.94 -13.53 14.87
N THR A 106 15.53 -13.30 13.70
CA THR A 106 16.97 -13.49 13.46
C THR A 106 17.80 -12.64 14.41
N ALA A 107 17.49 -11.34 14.52
CA ALA A 107 18.20 -10.43 15.39
C ALA A 107 17.99 -10.77 16.89
N LEU A 108 16.78 -11.21 17.27
CA LEU A 108 16.47 -11.69 18.62
C LEU A 108 17.31 -12.92 18.98
N VAL A 109 17.41 -13.89 18.08
CA VAL A 109 18.22 -15.10 18.29
C VAL A 109 19.70 -14.76 18.39
N ALA A 110 20.20 -13.86 17.53
CA ALA A 110 21.58 -13.38 17.60
C ALA A 110 21.88 -12.70 18.95
N ALA A 111 20.98 -11.84 19.42
CA ALA A 111 21.10 -11.18 20.72
C ALA A 111 21.10 -12.20 21.88
N LEU A 112 20.19 -13.18 21.87
CA LEU A 112 20.13 -14.23 22.88
C LEU A 112 21.40 -15.09 22.89
N THR A 113 21.92 -15.41 21.71
CA THR A 113 23.17 -16.20 21.57
C THR A 113 24.35 -15.49 22.21
N PHE A 114 24.46 -14.18 22.00
CA PHE A 114 25.50 -13.37 22.62
C PHE A 114 25.38 -13.34 24.15
N THR A 115 24.15 -13.26 24.68
CA THR A 115 23.94 -13.25 26.14
C THR A 115 24.33 -14.57 26.81
N VAL A 116 24.16 -15.69 26.11
CA VAL A 116 24.50 -17.03 26.62
C VAL A 116 25.99 -17.34 26.42
N ASN A 117 26.63 -16.75 25.40
CA ASN A 117 28.04 -16.94 25.11
C ASN A 117 28.77 -15.59 24.97
N PRO A 118 29.10 -14.92 26.09
CA PRO A 118 29.72 -13.60 26.08
C PRO A 118 31.16 -13.59 25.51
N GLY A 119 31.74 -14.74 25.22
CA GLY A 119 33.00 -14.87 24.48
C GLY A 119 32.85 -14.74 22.96
N ALA A 120 31.63 -14.71 22.43
CA ALA A 120 31.38 -14.40 21.02
C ALA A 120 31.71 -12.91 20.77
N PRO A 121 32.37 -12.57 19.65
CA PRO A 121 32.79 -11.19 19.38
C PRO A 121 31.56 -10.28 19.32
N ALA A 122 31.54 -9.21 20.13
CA ALA A 122 30.48 -8.20 20.13
C ALA A 122 30.24 -7.55 18.74
N ALA A 123 31.24 -7.65 17.85
CA ALA A 123 31.11 -7.33 16.43
C ALA A 123 29.94 -8.06 15.76
N ALA A 124 29.71 -9.35 16.04
CA ALA A 124 28.67 -10.14 15.39
C ALA A 124 27.24 -9.64 15.68
N VAL A 125 26.97 -9.12 16.88
CA VAL A 125 25.64 -8.53 17.21
C VAL A 125 25.47 -7.18 16.53
N ARG A 126 26.54 -6.37 16.50
CA ARG A 126 26.54 -5.07 15.83
C ARG A 126 26.39 -5.23 14.31
N ASP A 127 27.05 -6.22 13.72
CA ASP A 127 26.99 -6.53 12.30
C ASP A 127 25.63 -7.14 11.93
N ALA A 128 25.04 -7.99 12.79
CA ALA A 128 23.68 -8.50 12.59
C ALA A 128 22.63 -7.39 12.67
N ALA A 129 22.76 -6.44 13.60
CA ALA A 129 21.88 -5.27 13.69
C ALA A 129 22.07 -4.32 12.50
N GLY A 130 23.31 -4.14 12.03
CA GLY A 130 23.63 -3.38 10.82
C GLY A 130 23.05 -4.02 9.56
N ALA A 131 23.25 -5.32 9.38
CA ALA A 131 22.70 -6.08 8.26
C ALA A 131 21.17 -6.11 8.28
N ALA A 132 20.54 -6.21 9.46
CA ALA A 132 19.09 -6.09 9.58
C ALA A 132 18.58 -4.71 9.14
N ALA A 133 19.32 -3.63 9.42
CA ALA A 133 18.98 -2.28 8.99
C ALA A 133 19.25 -2.03 7.48
N GLU A 134 20.17 -2.79 6.89
CA GLU A 134 20.52 -2.75 5.47
C GLU A 134 19.56 -3.59 4.61
N VAL A 135 19.14 -4.77 5.09
CA VAL A 135 18.13 -5.62 4.42
C VAL A 135 16.76 -4.93 4.35
N THR A 136 16.47 -4.00 5.26
CA THR A 136 15.24 -3.19 5.24
C THR A 136 15.43 -1.82 4.59
N ALA A 137 16.62 -1.52 4.07
CA ALA A 137 16.80 -0.39 3.17
C ALA A 137 16.12 -0.72 1.84
N VAL A 138 15.07 0.05 1.53
CA VAL A 138 14.41 0.01 0.22
C VAL A 138 15.47 0.31 -0.86
N PRO A 139 15.52 -0.45 -1.96
CA PRO A 139 16.46 -0.18 -3.06
C PRO A 139 16.28 1.26 -3.56
N GLY A 140 17.32 2.09 -3.46
CA GLY A 140 17.26 3.51 -3.88
C GLY A 140 17.82 4.53 -2.88
N ALA A 141 18.31 4.10 -1.71
CA ALA A 141 19.13 4.94 -0.83
C ALA A 141 20.61 4.85 -1.27
N GLU A 142 21.09 5.96 -1.86
CA GLU A 142 22.44 6.35 -2.30
C GLU A 142 23.63 5.36 -2.18
N ASP A 143 24.34 5.25 -3.33
CA ASP A 143 25.66 4.65 -3.55
C ASP A 143 26.73 5.15 -2.56
N ILE A 144 26.99 4.37 -1.51
CA ILE A 144 28.25 4.44 -0.76
C ILE A 144 28.91 3.06 -0.87
N PRO A 145 30.10 2.94 -1.47
CA PRO A 145 30.80 1.67 -1.52
C PRO A 145 31.12 1.21 -0.09
N PRO A 146 30.84 -0.06 0.26
CA PRO A 146 31.17 -0.56 1.59
C PRO A 146 32.68 -0.49 1.82
N PRO A 147 33.16 -0.10 3.01
CA PRO A 147 34.57 -0.19 3.35
C PRO A 147 35.02 -1.66 3.27
N ALA A 148 36.24 -1.87 2.77
CA ALA A 148 36.85 -3.19 2.65
C ALA A 148 36.83 -3.90 4.01
N GLN A 149 36.10 -5.02 4.09
CA GLN A 149 36.05 -5.86 5.28
C GLN A 149 37.28 -6.78 5.29
N GLU A 150 38.06 -6.73 6.37
CA GLU A 150 39.13 -7.72 6.61
C GLU A 150 38.52 -9.10 6.83
N GLU A 151 39.06 -10.09 6.13
CA GLU A 151 38.62 -11.49 6.16
C GLU A 151 39.05 -12.14 7.48
N VAL A 152 38.21 -12.01 8.52
CA VAL A 152 38.42 -12.67 9.81
C VAL A 152 37.94 -14.12 9.70
N VAL A 153 38.89 -15.06 9.61
CA VAL A 153 38.61 -16.50 9.64
C VAL A 153 38.02 -16.88 11.01
N PRO A 154 36.76 -17.33 11.10
CA PRO A 154 36.13 -17.61 12.40
C PRO A 154 36.56 -18.98 12.92
N ASN A 155 37.06 -19.03 14.16
CA ASN A 155 37.20 -20.28 14.91
C ASN A 155 35.79 -20.87 15.16
N LEU A 156 35.59 -22.14 14.77
CA LEU A 156 34.31 -22.84 14.94
C LEU A 156 33.89 -22.88 16.43
N PRO A 157 32.65 -22.48 16.76
CA PRO A 157 32.17 -22.57 18.13
C PRO A 157 31.91 -24.05 18.51
N THR A 158 32.57 -24.52 19.56
CA THR A 158 32.52 -25.93 20.00
C THR A 158 31.34 -26.27 20.91
N THR A 159 30.55 -25.28 21.35
CA THR A 159 29.45 -25.51 22.30
C THR A 159 28.14 -25.87 21.58
N THR A 160 27.38 -26.83 22.13
CA THR A 160 26.08 -27.26 21.60
C THR A 160 25.09 -26.10 21.44
N GLN A 161 25.14 -25.11 22.34
CA GLN A 161 24.29 -23.92 22.29
C GLN A 161 24.59 -23.04 21.06
N ALA A 162 25.87 -22.83 20.73
CA ALA A 162 26.26 -22.06 19.56
C ALA A 162 25.85 -22.75 18.23
N ARG A 163 25.79 -24.09 18.23
CA ARG A 163 25.26 -24.85 17.09
C ARG A 163 23.76 -24.64 16.93
N ILE A 164 22.99 -24.70 18.02
CA ILE A 164 21.53 -24.49 17.99
C ILE A 164 21.20 -23.07 17.52
N SER A 165 21.89 -22.05 18.02
CA SER A 165 21.70 -20.68 17.57
C SER A 165 22.07 -20.48 16.10
N GLY A 166 23.16 -21.10 15.65
CA GLY A 166 23.58 -21.08 14.24
C GLY A 166 22.51 -21.68 13.33
N ILE A 167 21.92 -22.81 13.73
CA ILE A 167 20.82 -23.46 13.00
C ILE A 167 19.59 -22.57 12.96
N ILE A 168 19.15 -22.01 14.08
CA ILE A 168 17.96 -21.14 14.12
C ILE A 168 18.19 -19.87 13.27
N THR A 169 19.37 -19.27 13.35
CA THR A 169 19.76 -18.11 12.54
C THR A 169 19.76 -18.48 11.05
N ALA A 170 20.34 -19.62 10.68
CA ALA A 170 20.35 -20.09 9.29
C ALA A 170 18.93 -20.34 8.77
N ILE A 171 18.03 -20.95 9.57
CA ILE A 171 16.62 -21.16 9.20
C ILE A 171 15.91 -19.82 9.05
N ALA A 172 16.06 -18.89 9.99
CA ALA A 172 15.40 -17.60 9.94
C ALA A 172 15.88 -16.77 8.75
N THR A 173 17.19 -16.74 8.48
CA THR A 173 17.78 -16.13 7.28
C THR A 173 17.27 -16.81 6.02
N PHE A 174 17.24 -18.14 5.96
CA PHE A 174 16.73 -18.88 4.81
C PHE A 174 15.25 -18.58 4.51
N VAL A 175 14.39 -18.63 5.53
CA VAL A 175 12.97 -18.27 5.39
C VAL A 175 12.83 -16.81 4.97
N THR A 176 13.59 -15.90 5.58
CA THR A 176 13.57 -14.48 5.22
C THR A 176 14.05 -14.27 3.80
N THR A 177 15.08 -14.97 3.33
CA THR A 177 15.61 -14.89 1.96
C THR A 177 14.64 -15.48 0.94
N ILE A 178 14.01 -16.63 1.22
CA ILE A 178 12.99 -17.22 0.33
C ILE A 178 11.76 -16.31 0.26
N VAL A 179 11.31 -15.81 1.40
CA VAL A 179 10.16 -14.90 1.43
C VAL A 179 10.55 -13.60 0.76
N SER A 180 11.75 -13.08 0.97
CA SER A 180 12.25 -11.88 0.31
C SER A 180 12.36 -12.10 -1.19
N SER A 181 12.89 -13.22 -1.68
CA SER A 181 12.98 -13.49 -3.11
C SER A 181 11.60 -13.67 -3.75
N ARG A 182 10.66 -14.30 -3.04
CA ARG A 182 9.25 -14.40 -3.46
C ARG A 182 8.49 -13.07 -3.33
N ALA A 183 8.87 -12.20 -2.39
CA ALA A 183 8.26 -10.90 -2.16
C ALA A 183 8.85 -9.81 -3.07
N GLN A 184 10.12 -9.94 -3.47
CA GLN A 184 10.84 -9.12 -4.45
C GLN A 184 10.33 -9.35 -5.88
N GLY A 185 9.53 -10.40 -6.10
CA GLY A 185 8.53 -10.33 -7.14
C GLY A 185 7.53 -9.25 -6.77
N ASP A 186 7.81 -7.98 -7.09
CA ASP A 186 6.98 -6.77 -6.90
C ASP A 186 5.55 -6.89 -7.47
N GLN A 187 5.18 -8.06 -7.97
CA GLN A 187 3.86 -8.45 -8.46
C GLN A 187 2.75 -8.07 -7.48
N ALA A 188 2.87 -8.26 -6.17
CA ALA A 188 1.74 -7.94 -5.27
C ALA A 188 1.46 -6.42 -5.21
N GLN A 189 2.50 -5.60 -5.03
CA GLN A 189 2.37 -4.15 -4.99
C GLN A 189 2.01 -3.58 -6.37
N TYR A 190 2.60 -4.12 -7.43
CA TYR A 190 2.30 -3.77 -8.81
C TYR A 190 0.87 -4.13 -9.21
N ASN A 191 0.44 -5.36 -8.93
CA ASN A 191 -0.92 -5.81 -9.19
C ASN A 191 -1.93 -5.01 -8.34
N TRP A 192 -1.60 -4.68 -7.10
CA TRP A 192 -2.40 -3.75 -6.30
C TRP A 192 -2.54 -2.39 -7.01
N TYR A 193 -1.44 -1.80 -7.46
CA TYR A 193 -1.45 -0.52 -8.18
C TYR A 193 -2.29 -0.58 -9.47
N LEU A 194 -2.12 -1.63 -10.27
CA LEU A 194 -2.90 -1.83 -11.50
C LEU A 194 -4.40 -1.93 -11.21
N GLN A 195 -4.79 -2.79 -10.27
CA GLN A 195 -6.19 -2.96 -9.88
C GLN A 195 -6.77 -1.69 -9.25
N ARG A 196 -5.96 -0.94 -8.49
CA ARG A 196 -6.34 0.37 -7.93
C ARG A 196 -6.60 1.39 -9.03
N THR A 197 -5.74 1.43 -10.05
CA THR A 197 -5.88 2.31 -11.22
C THR A 197 -7.18 2.01 -11.96
N VAL A 198 -7.43 0.75 -12.27
CA VAL A 198 -8.70 0.29 -12.87
C VAL A 198 -9.91 0.70 -12.02
N THR A 199 -9.83 0.51 -10.71
CA THR A 199 -10.92 0.84 -9.78
C THR A 199 -11.23 2.35 -9.78
N GLU A 200 -10.20 3.20 -9.80
CA GLU A 200 -10.39 4.66 -9.88
C GLU A 200 -10.88 5.11 -11.26
N GLU A 201 -10.42 4.49 -12.34
CA GLU A 201 -10.91 4.81 -13.68
C GLU A 201 -12.39 4.46 -13.84
N LEU A 202 -12.80 3.26 -13.39
CA LEU A 202 -14.22 2.88 -13.36
C LEU A 202 -15.06 3.85 -12.51
N ARG A 203 -14.52 4.31 -11.37
CA ARG A 203 -15.20 5.30 -10.52
C ARG A 203 -15.32 6.66 -11.22
N ARG A 204 -14.30 7.11 -11.96
CA ARG A 204 -14.38 8.30 -12.81
C ARG A 204 -15.49 8.16 -13.85
N HIS A 205 -15.51 7.04 -14.58
CA HIS A 205 -16.52 6.76 -15.60
C HIS A 205 -17.95 6.70 -15.03
N TYR A 206 -18.13 6.22 -13.80
CA TYR A 206 -19.42 6.27 -13.10
C TYR A 206 -19.98 7.71 -13.02
N PHE A 207 -19.15 8.67 -12.59
CA PHE A 207 -19.59 10.06 -12.45
C PHE A 207 -19.73 10.79 -13.80
N LEU A 208 -18.83 10.53 -14.76
CA LEU A 208 -18.96 11.07 -16.11
C LEU A 208 -20.26 10.61 -16.78
N PHE A 209 -20.62 9.34 -16.60
CA PHE A 209 -21.83 8.75 -17.14
C PHE A 209 -23.08 9.39 -16.54
N LEU A 210 -23.17 9.48 -15.20
CA LEU A 210 -24.29 10.14 -14.52
C LEU A 210 -24.47 11.60 -14.97
N ALA A 211 -23.37 12.30 -15.21
CA ALA A 211 -23.39 13.71 -15.61
C ALA A 211 -23.60 13.92 -17.13
N HIS A 212 -23.76 12.85 -17.92
CA HIS A 212 -23.80 12.88 -19.39
C HIS A 212 -22.60 13.62 -20.01
N LEU A 213 -21.43 13.54 -19.38
CA LEU A 213 -20.20 14.18 -19.88
C LEU A 213 -19.52 13.27 -20.91
N PRO A 214 -18.68 13.82 -21.82
CA PRO A 214 -17.91 13.00 -22.74
C PRO A 214 -17.16 11.86 -22.04
N PRO A 215 -17.21 10.63 -22.59
CA PRO A 215 -17.76 10.25 -23.90
C PRO A 215 -19.26 9.88 -23.91
N TYR A 216 -20.02 10.10 -22.82
CA TYR A 216 -21.40 9.59 -22.63
C TYR A 216 -22.52 10.56 -23.03
N HIS A 217 -22.18 11.59 -23.80
CA HIS A 217 -23.13 12.61 -24.25
C HIS A 217 -23.92 12.17 -25.50
N THR A 218 -23.76 10.93 -25.96
CA THR A 218 -24.35 10.38 -27.18
C THR A 218 -25.49 9.40 -26.88
N GLU A 219 -26.37 9.11 -27.85
CA GLU A 219 -27.51 8.20 -27.68
C GLU A 219 -27.09 6.73 -27.44
N ASN A 220 -25.93 6.31 -27.94
CA ASN A 220 -25.36 4.98 -27.71
C ASN A 220 -24.56 4.89 -26.38
N TYR A 221 -24.88 5.74 -25.41
CA TYR A 221 -24.13 5.88 -24.15
C TYR A 221 -23.93 4.55 -23.40
N ALA A 222 -24.91 3.63 -23.43
CA ALA A 222 -24.81 2.32 -22.77
C ALA A 222 -23.79 1.39 -23.45
N GLU A 223 -23.76 1.36 -24.78
CA GLU A 223 -22.75 0.60 -25.55
C GLU A 223 -21.35 1.19 -25.35
N VAL A 224 -21.25 2.53 -25.34
CA VAL A 224 -20.00 3.23 -25.02
C VAL A 224 -19.54 2.91 -23.60
N LEU A 225 -20.46 2.82 -22.63
CA LEU A 225 -20.15 2.43 -21.25
C LEU A 225 -19.61 1.00 -21.18
N GLU A 226 -20.32 0.06 -21.78
CA GLU A 226 -19.90 -1.35 -21.82
C GLU A 226 -18.51 -1.50 -22.47
N SER A 227 -18.31 -0.88 -23.63
CA SER A 227 -17.03 -0.91 -24.36
C SER A 227 -15.89 -0.31 -23.54
N ASN A 228 -16.12 0.85 -22.91
CA ASN A 228 -15.12 1.48 -22.03
C ASN A 228 -14.79 0.60 -20.81
N VAL A 229 -15.79 -0.02 -20.18
CA VAL A 229 -15.55 -0.93 -19.05
C VAL A 229 -14.69 -2.12 -19.48
N VAL A 230 -15.01 -2.75 -20.63
CA VAL A 230 -14.21 -3.85 -21.18
C VAL A 230 -12.78 -3.39 -21.50
N GLN A 231 -12.61 -2.20 -22.07
CA GLN A 231 -11.29 -1.66 -22.37
C GLN A 231 -10.48 -1.38 -21.10
N ILE A 232 -11.09 -0.78 -20.09
CA ILE A 232 -10.46 -0.50 -18.79
C ILE A 232 -10.03 -1.82 -18.11
N GLU A 233 -10.87 -2.85 -18.15
CA GLU A 233 -10.49 -4.18 -17.64
C GLU A 233 -9.35 -4.81 -18.47
N ARG A 234 -9.38 -4.67 -19.81
CA ARG A 234 -8.31 -5.16 -20.70
C ARG A 234 -6.99 -4.39 -20.60
N GLN A 235 -6.99 -3.14 -20.15
CA GLN A 235 -5.74 -2.40 -19.92
C GLN A 235 -4.85 -3.08 -18.86
N LEU A 236 -5.40 -3.98 -18.05
CA LEU A 236 -4.60 -4.89 -17.22
C LEU A 236 -3.76 -5.87 -18.05
N ASP A 237 -4.28 -6.31 -19.20
CA ASP A 237 -3.69 -7.35 -20.04
C ASP A 237 -2.85 -6.77 -21.18
N GLN A 238 -3.20 -5.58 -21.68
CA GLN A 238 -2.54 -4.98 -22.85
C GLN A 238 -2.16 -3.52 -22.59
N ARG A 239 -0.85 -3.27 -22.54
CA ARG A 239 -0.28 -1.92 -22.49
C ARG A 239 -0.49 -1.21 -23.82
N GLY A 240 -1.41 -0.25 -23.86
CA GLY A 240 -1.44 0.82 -24.86
C GLY A 240 -2.32 0.55 -26.07
N GLY A 241 -3.61 0.84 -25.94
CA GLY A 241 -4.51 1.08 -27.07
C GLY A 241 -5.56 2.08 -26.64
N SER A 242 -5.52 3.28 -27.18
CA SER A 242 -6.62 4.25 -27.12
C SER A 242 -7.61 3.94 -28.24
N THR A 243 -8.90 3.96 -27.93
CA THR A 243 -9.95 3.79 -28.95
C THR A 243 -10.54 5.15 -29.25
N GLU A 244 -10.51 5.56 -30.51
CA GLU A 244 -11.29 6.71 -30.99
C GLU A 244 -12.78 6.33 -31.02
N ALA A 245 -13.62 7.14 -30.38
CA ALA A 245 -15.06 6.92 -30.35
C ALA A 245 -15.70 7.40 -31.66
N THR A 246 -16.55 6.57 -32.26
CA THR A 246 -17.39 6.94 -33.41
C THR A 246 -18.46 7.95 -32.98
N GLU A 247 -18.61 9.05 -33.74
CA GLU A 247 -19.61 10.10 -33.47
C GLU A 247 -21.04 9.55 -33.59
N ALA A 248 -21.74 9.50 -32.45
CA ALA A 248 -23.15 9.14 -32.35
C ALA A 248 -24.01 10.38 -32.04
N PRO A 249 -25.32 10.37 -32.36
CA PRO A 249 -26.21 11.51 -32.09
C PRO A 249 -26.25 11.88 -30.61
N PRO A 250 -26.54 13.15 -30.24
CA PRO A 250 -26.49 13.62 -28.86
C PRO A 250 -27.66 13.08 -28.01
N ARG A 251 -27.35 12.66 -26.78
CA ARG A 251 -28.30 12.20 -25.75
C ARG A 251 -29.21 13.32 -25.25
N ASN A 252 -30.39 12.95 -24.75
CA ASN A 252 -31.26 13.86 -24.00
C ASN A 252 -30.47 14.55 -22.85
N PRO A 253 -30.34 15.88 -22.86
CA PRO A 253 -29.47 16.57 -21.93
C PRO A 253 -30.22 16.92 -20.63
N HIS A 254 -29.56 16.77 -19.47
CA HIS A 254 -30.10 17.10 -18.13
C HIS A 254 -30.65 18.51 -18.04
N THR A 255 -31.80 18.69 -17.39
CA THR A 255 -32.32 20.02 -17.06
C THR A 255 -31.32 20.82 -16.21
N GLU A 256 -31.48 22.14 -16.13
CA GLU A 256 -30.57 22.98 -15.35
C GLU A 256 -30.57 22.61 -13.85
N ASP A 257 -31.75 22.31 -13.30
CA ASP A 257 -31.92 21.86 -11.92
C ASP A 257 -31.27 20.49 -11.67
N GLU A 258 -31.43 19.53 -12.60
CA GLU A 258 -30.77 18.22 -12.53
C GLU A 258 -29.25 18.37 -12.60
N LEU A 259 -28.75 19.26 -13.45
CA LEU A 259 -27.31 19.49 -13.59
C LEU A 259 -26.71 20.14 -12.34
N GLN A 260 -27.43 21.03 -11.65
CA GLN A 260 -27.03 21.52 -10.32
C GLN A 260 -26.92 20.38 -9.32
N ALA A 261 -27.97 19.57 -9.26
CA ALA A 261 -28.06 18.46 -8.34
C ALA A 261 -26.94 17.43 -8.58
N LEU A 262 -26.55 17.18 -9.84
CA LEU A 262 -25.45 16.32 -10.21
C LEU A 262 -24.08 16.91 -9.80
N VAL A 263 -23.90 18.24 -9.88
CA VAL A 263 -22.71 18.92 -9.34
C VAL A 263 -22.63 18.72 -7.83
N ASP A 264 -23.73 18.93 -7.12
CA ASP A 264 -23.78 18.78 -5.66
C ASP A 264 -23.55 17.31 -5.24
N LEU A 265 -24.13 16.37 -5.97
CA LEU A 265 -23.90 14.93 -5.81
C LEU A 265 -22.43 14.57 -6.03
N TYR A 266 -21.83 15.03 -7.13
CA TYR A 266 -20.42 14.79 -7.43
C TYR A 266 -19.51 15.37 -6.33
N ARG A 267 -19.76 16.60 -5.89
CA ARG A 267 -19.01 17.22 -4.80
C ARG A 267 -19.12 16.44 -3.50
N ALA A 268 -20.33 16.03 -3.13
CA ALA A 268 -20.58 15.28 -1.89
C ALA A 268 -19.95 13.88 -1.92
N LYS A 269 -20.17 13.13 -3.01
CA LYS A 269 -19.83 11.70 -3.08
C LYS A 269 -18.42 11.43 -3.61
N ARG A 270 -17.85 12.32 -4.42
CA ARG A 270 -16.49 12.18 -4.95
C ARG A 270 -15.50 13.05 -4.20
N VAL A 271 -15.70 14.37 -4.18
CA VAL A 271 -14.70 15.33 -3.69
C VAL A 271 -14.58 15.30 -2.16
N GLN A 272 -15.70 15.42 -1.44
CA GLN A 272 -15.69 15.47 0.02
C GLN A 272 -15.25 14.14 0.63
N VAL A 273 -15.74 13.02 0.10
CA VAL A 273 -15.30 11.68 0.52
C VAL A 273 -13.80 11.52 0.35
N GLN A 274 -13.25 11.91 -0.80
CA GLN A 274 -11.82 11.80 -1.06
C GLN A 274 -10.98 12.74 -0.19
N THR A 275 -11.49 13.95 0.08
CA THR A 275 -10.90 14.93 1.02
C THR A 275 -10.79 14.34 2.42
N VAL A 276 -11.88 13.77 2.94
CA VAL A 276 -11.92 13.12 4.27
C VAL A 276 -10.97 11.92 4.29
N PHE A 277 -10.95 11.12 3.23
CA PHE A 277 -10.03 10.00 3.11
C PHE A 277 -8.57 10.45 3.17
N TYR A 278 -8.16 11.45 2.39
CA TYR A 278 -6.78 11.94 2.38
C TYR A 278 -6.37 12.54 3.72
N ASP A 279 -7.20 13.38 4.32
CA ASP A 279 -6.94 13.94 5.65
C ASP A 279 -6.78 12.84 6.71
N ALA A 280 -7.66 11.83 6.71
CA ALA A 280 -7.54 10.68 7.61
C ALA A 280 -6.25 9.88 7.37
N ARG A 281 -5.86 9.64 6.11
CA ARG A 281 -4.61 8.94 5.76
C ARG A 281 -3.38 9.73 6.20
N ILE A 282 -3.37 11.05 6.02
CA ILE A 282 -2.28 11.93 6.46
C ILE A 282 -2.10 11.84 7.97
N LYS A 283 -3.20 11.98 8.73
CA LYS A 283 -3.19 11.90 10.19
C LYS A 283 -2.71 10.54 10.71
N GLU A 284 -3.25 9.46 10.14
CA GLU A 284 -2.83 8.10 10.49
C GLU A 284 -1.33 7.90 10.21
N ASN A 285 -0.86 8.23 9.01
CA ASN A 285 0.55 8.01 8.66
C ASN A 285 1.50 8.91 9.46
N ALA A 286 1.13 10.17 9.71
CA ALA A 286 1.92 11.08 10.53
C ALA A 286 2.04 10.59 11.97
N TYR A 287 0.94 10.11 12.54
CA TYR A 287 0.93 9.52 13.87
C TYR A 287 1.81 8.27 13.97
N ASN A 288 1.73 7.37 12.98
CA ASN A 288 2.57 6.18 12.97
C ASN A 288 4.06 6.49 12.83
N ALA A 289 4.41 7.47 11.99
CA ALA A 289 5.79 7.95 11.86
C ALA A 289 6.31 8.56 13.17
N ASP A 290 5.51 9.44 13.79
CA ASP A 290 5.86 10.06 15.08
C ASP A 290 6.00 9.03 16.21
N PHE A 291 5.10 8.04 16.25
CA PHE A 291 5.17 6.93 17.20
C PHE A 291 6.45 6.11 17.02
N VAL A 292 6.77 5.67 15.79
CA VAL A 292 7.99 4.89 15.51
C VAL A 292 9.24 5.69 15.85
N SER A 293 9.29 6.96 15.46
CA SER A 293 10.42 7.83 15.76
C SER A 293 10.61 8.00 17.27
N THR A 294 9.54 8.36 17.98
CA THR A 294 9.58 8.60 19.43
C THR A 294 9.96 7.33 20.21
N VAL A 295 9.30 6.21 19.92
CA VAL A 295 9.60 4.94 20.59
C VAL A 295 11.00 4.47 20.22
N GLY A 296 11.43 4.62 18.97
CA GLY A 296 12.79 4.33 18.53
C GLY A 296 13.84 5.10 19.36
N VAL A 297 13.66 6.41 19.54
CA VAL A 297 14.54 7.24 20.38
C VAL A 297 14.55 6.77 21.84
N ILE A 298 13.37 6.46 22.41
CA ILE A 298 13.26 5.94 23.78
C ILE A 298 14.00 4.61 23.94
N LEU A 299 13.88 3.70 22.97
CA LEU A 299 14.56 2.40 23.01
C LEU A 299 16.08 2.57 22.93
N VAL A 300 16.58 3.46 22.07
CA VAL A 300 18.02 3.73 21.94
C VAL A 300 18.57 4.39 23.20
N ALA A 301 17.92 5.44 23.71
CA ALA A 301 18.33 6.11 24.94
C ALA A 301 18.26 5.15 26.15
N GLY A 302 17.22 4.33 26.22
CA GLY A 302 17.07 3.28 27.22
C GLY A 302 18.21 2.26 27.16
N ALA A 303 18.61 1.82 25.96
CA ALA A 303 19.73 0.90 25.78
C ALA A 303 21.04 1.51 26.29
N THR A 304 21.29 2.80 26.01
CA THR A 304 22.47 3.51 26.53
C THR A 304 22.45 3.59 28.05
N LEU A 305 21.31 3.96 28.65
CA LEU A 305 21.18 4.04 30.11
C LEU A 305 21.39 2.68 30.79
N LEU A 306 20.76 1.63 30.28
CA LEU A 306 20.94 0.27 30.80
C LEU A 306 22.39 -0.20 30.65
N SER A 307 23.07 0.18 29.57
CA SER A 307 24.50 -0.12 29.40
C SER A 307 25.34 0.53 30.49
N THR A 308 25.10 1.80 30.79
CA THR A 308 25.80 2.49 31.89
C THR A 308 25.49 1.85 33.25
N LEU A 309 24.23 1.49 33.51
CA LEU A 309 23.85 0.80 34.76
C LEU A 309 24.49 -0.58 34.87
N ASN A 310 24.60 -1.32 33.78
CA ASN A 310 25.23 -2.63 33.78
C ASN A 310 26.73 -2.58 34.11
N ILE A 311 27.44 -1.52 33.70
CA ILE A 311 28.84 -1.31 34.10
C ILE A 311 28.96 -1.18 35.63
N VAL A 312 27.99 -0.56 36.29
CA VAL A 312 27.98 -0.35 37.74
C VAL A 312 27.49 -1.58 38.49
N LEU A 313 26.40 -2.19 38.03
CA LEU A 313 25.70 -3.24 38.76
C LEU A 313 26.18 -4.65 38.41
N GLY A 314 26.81 -4.85 37.25
CA GLY A 314 27.25 -6.16 36.77
C GLY A 314 26.13 -7.19 36.62
N ALA A 315 24.88 -6.74 36.47
CA ALA A 315 23.72 -7.62 36.53
C ALA A 315 23.50 -8.32 35.17
N PRO A 316 23.64 -9.66 35.07
CA PRO A 316 23.59 -10.37 33.79
C PRO A 316 22.25 -10.22 33.06
N VAL A 317 21.15 -10.00 33.78
CA VAL A 317 19.83 -9.73 33.19
C VAL A 317 19.81 -8.42 32.39
N LEU A 318 20.61 -7.41 32.76
CA LEU A 318 20.68 -6.14 32.01
C LEU A 318 21.32 -6.34 30.64
N ILE A 319 22.26 -7.27 30.50
CA ILE A 319 22.90 -7.60 29.21
C ILE A 319 21.85 -8.07 28.21
N LEU A 320 20.85 -8.85 28.64
CA LEU A 320 19.74 -9.26 27.79
C LEU A 320 18.97 -8.04 27.26
N PHE A 321 18.55 -7.13 28.15
CA PHE A 321 17.81 -5.94 27.70
C PHE A 321 18.65 -5.03 26.80
N ILE A 322 19.93 -4.85 27.10
CA ILE A 322 20.87 -4.09 26.26
C ILE A 322 20.97 -4.70 24.85
N ALA A 323 21.00 -6.02 24.74
CA ALA A 323 21.07 -6.71 23.46
C ALA A 323 19.74 -6.65 22.68
N LEU A 324 18.60 -6.66 23.38
CA LEU A 324 17.27 -6.68 22.74
C LEU A 324 16.77 -5.31 22.29
N LEU A 325 17.04 -4.23 23.05
CA LEU A 325 16.50 -2.91 22.75
C LEU A 325 16.88 -2.39 21.34
N PRO A 326 18.13 -2.52 20.85
CA PRO A 326 18.49 -2.16 19.49
C PRO A 326 17.71 -2.96 18.42
N VAL A 327 17.40 -4.23 18.70
CA VAL A 327 16.63 -5.08 17.79
C VAL A 327 15.19 -4.56 17.65
N PHE A 328 14.56 -4.17 18.76
CA PHE A 328 13.24 -3.54 18.73
C PHE A 328 13.26 -2.16 18.05
N ALA A 329 14.31 -1.36 18.25
CA ALA A 329 14.45 -0.08 17.57
C ALA A 329 14.59 -0.27 16.04
N ALA A 330 15.45 -1.20 15.61
CA ALA A 330 15.61 -1.55 14.20
C ALA A 330 14.31 -2.08 13.58
N LEU A 331 13.55 -2.88 14.31
CA LEU A 331 12.21 -3.35 13.91
C LEU A 331 11.27 -2.18 13.61
N LEU A 332 11.20 -1.19 14.49
CA LEU A 332 10.32 -0.02 14.29
C LEU A 332 10.76 0.81 13.09
N VAL A 333 12.06 1.10 12.95
CA VAL A 333 12.61 1.82 11.79
C VAL A 333 12.34 1.08 10.48
N SER A 334 12.41 -0.26 10.50
CA SER A 334 12.12 -1.08 9.34
C SER A 334 10.68 -0.92 8.87
N PHE A 335 9.72 -0.84 9.80
CA PHE A 335 8.34 -0.56 9.44
C PHE A 335 8.14 0.82 8.81
N GLU A 336 8.76 1.87 9.34
CA GLU A 336 8.68 3.21 8.76
C GLU A 336 9.19 3.24 7.31
N LYS A 337 10.34 2.59 7.06
CA LYS A 337 10.94 2.50 5.72
C LYS A 337 10.08 1.69 4.76
N ILE A 338 9.67 0.48 5.18
CA ILE A 338 8.90 -0.45 4.34
C ILE A 338 7.56 0.16 3.93
N TYR A 339 6.85 0.78 4.87
CA TYR A 339 5.56 1.41 4.55
C TYR A 339 5.72 2.80 3.94
N GLY A 340 6.89 3.43 4.06
CA GLY A 340 7.21 4.72 3.47
C GLY A 340 6.25 5.82 3.92
N TRP A 341 5.85 5.86 5.20
CA TRP A 341 4.80 6.77 5.68
C TRP A 341 5.06 8.24 5.34
N GLY A 342 6.31 8.70 5.45
CA GLY A 342 6.69 10.07 5.05
C GLY A 342 6.36 10.39 3.59
N ARG A 343 6.61 9.43 2.69
CA ARG A 343 6.24 9.54 1.27
C ARG A 343 4.72 9.56 1.12
N GLN A 344 4.00 8.66 1.78
CA GLN A 344 2.55 8.61 1.69
C GLN A 344 1.90 9.90 2.19
N ILE A 345 2.39 10.48 3.29
CA ILE A 345 1.94 11.78 3.81
C ILE A 345 2.10 12.85 2.74
N THR A 346 3.28 12.93 2.11
CA THR A 346 3.56 13.92 1.07
C THR A 346 2.64 13.75 -0.14
N LEU A 347 2.44 12.51 -0.60
CA LEU A 347 1.53 12.19 -1.71
C LEU A 347 0.09 12.64 -1.42
N TYR A 348 -0.46 12.22 -0.28
CA TYR A 348 -1.84 12.56 0.09
C TYR A 348 -2.02 14.05 0.37
N LYS A 349 -1.02 14.70 1.00
CA LYS A 349 -1.06 16.14 1.24
C LYS A 349 -1.06 16.93 -0.06
N ASN A 350 -0.19 16.59 -1.00
CA ASN A 350 -0.14 17.23 -2.31
C ASN A 350 -1.46 17.04 -3.08
N ALA A 351 -2.04 15.84 -3.03
CA ALA A 351 -3.34 15.56 -3.64
C ALA A 351 -4.48 16.34 -2.97
N LEU A 352 -4.50 16.41 -1.64
CA LEU A 352 -5.48 17.17 -0.86
C LEU A 352 -5.40 18.68 -1.14
N ASP A 353 -4.18 19.24 -1.18
CA ASP A 353 -3.96 20.66 -1.46
C ASP A 353 -4.46 21.01 -2.89
N ARG A 354 -4.12 20.18 -3.89
CA ARG A 354 -4.62 20.34 -5.27
C ARG A 354 -6.13 20.18 -5.37
N LEU A 355 -6.68 19.14 -4.74
CA LEU A 355 -8.13 18.89 -4.73
C LEU A 355 -8.88 20.05 -4.07
N SER A 356 -8.31 20.67 -3.04
CA SER A 356 -8.88 21.84 -2.38
C SER A 356 -8.92 23.04 -3.34
N VAL A 357 -7.85 23.27 -4.12
CA VAL A 357 -7.79 24.30 -5.16
C VAL A 357 -8.83 24.04 -6.26
N ASP A 358 -8.87 22.83 -6.80
CA ASP A 358 -9.81 22.45 -7.87
C ASP A 358 -11.27 22.56 -7.39
N ASN A 359 -11.54 22.29 -6.11
CA ASN A 359 -12.85 22.40 -5.46
C ASN A 359 -13.26 23.85 -5.12
N THR A 360 -12.38 24.85 -5.24
CA THR A 360 -12.73 26.26 -4.95
C THR A 360 -13.54 26.94 -6.06
N ILE A 361 -13.61 26.33 -7.25
CA ILE A 361 -14.31 26.88 -8.42
C ILE A 361 -15.48 25.95 -8.81
N PRO A 362 -16.42 25.62 -7.89
CA PRO A 362 -17.57 24.86 -8.30
C PRO A 362 -18.38 25.68 -9.31
N PRO A 363 -18.93 25.05 -10.35
CA PRO A 363 -19.79 25.73 -11.29
C PRO A 363 -21.03 26.22 -10.52
N ALA A 364 -21.12 27.53 -10.28
CA ALA A 364 -22.35 28.12 -9.80
C ALA A 364 -23.28 28.33 -11.00
N ILE A 365 -24.52 27.81 -10.93
CA ILE A 365 -25.63 28.20 -11.82
C ILE A 365 -26.01 29.65 -11.48
N GLY A 366 -25.15 30.58 -11.89
CA GLY A 366 -25.56 31.96 -12.07
C GLY A 366 -26.42 32.07 -13.33
N ARG A 367 -26.69 33.31 -13.76
CA ARG A 367 -27.37 33.63 -15.03
C ARG A 367 -26.54 33.31 -16.28
N ARG A 368 -25.78 32.22 -16.28
CA ARG A 368 -24.95 31.80 -17.43
C ARG A 368 -25.80 31.00 -18.40
N PRO A 369 -25.55 31.10 -19.71
CA PRO A 369 -26.16 30.20 -20.68
C PRO A 369 -25.82 28.73 -20.33
N ARG A 370 -26.79 27.82 -20.52
CA ARG A 370 -26.63 26.38 -20.27
C ARG A 370 -25.37 25.78 -20.88
N THR A 371 -25.03 26.15 -22.12
CA THR A 371 -23.82 25.67 -22.81
C THR A 371 -22.55 26.07 -22.08
N THR A 372 -22.49 27.31 -21.59
CA THR A 372 -21.37 27.79 -20.76
C THR A 372 -21.32 27.06 -19.43
N TYR A 373 -22.47 26.79 -18.81
CA TYR A 373 -22.53 26.08 -17.54
C TYR A 373 -22.05 24.62 -17.66
N LEU A 374 -22.49 23.90 -18.70
CA LEU A 374 -22.04 22.54 -18.98
C LEU A 374 -20.52 22.48 -19.19
N GLN A 375 -19.96 23.43 -19.96
CA GLN A 375 -18.51 23.48 -20.16
C GLN A 375 -17.76 23.70 -18.84
N VAL A 376 -18.23 24.62 -17.98
CA VAL A 376 -17.59 24.85 -16.67
C VAL A 376 -17.68 23.60 -15.79
N PHE A 377 -18.78 22.83 -15.88
CA PHE A 377 -18.87 21.57 -15.17
C PHE A 377 -17.91 20.50 -15.71
N ILE A 378 -17.77 20.39 -17.03
CA ILE A 378 -16.76 19.53 -17.66
C ILE A 378 -15.36 19.89 -17.19
N ASP A 379 -15.01 21.19 -17.21
CA ASP A 379 -13.70 21.68 -16.79
C ASP A 379 -13.45 21.37 -15.30
N TYR A 380 -14.48 21.55 -14.46
CA TYR A 380 -14.43 21.24 -13.03
C TYR A 380 -14.19 19.75 -12.76
N VAL A 381 -15.00 18.85 -13.35
CA VAL A 381 -14.83 17.40 -13.19
C VAL A 381 -13.47 16.96 -13.74
N THR A 382 -13.04 17.54 -14.87
CA THR A 382 -11.74 17.23 -15.47
C THR A 382 -10.58 17.62 -14.56
N ALA A 383 -10.61 18.81 -13.96
CA ALA A 383 -9.60 19.26 -13.00
C ALA A 383 -9.51 18.32 -11.79
N VAL A 384 -10.65 18.01 -11.18
CA VAL A 384 -10.74 17.09 -10.03
C VAL A 384 -10.20 15.71 -10.40
N GLU A 385 -10.71 15.07 -11.47
CA GLU A 385 -10.29 13.71 -11.83
C GLU A 385 -8.82 13.66 -12.27
N ASN A 386 -8.29 14.71 -12.91
CA ASN A 386 -6.86 14.79 -13.20
C ASN A 386 -6.03 14.81 -11.91
N THR A 387 -6.46 15.53 -10.88
CA THR A 387 -5.79 15.51 -9.57
C THR A 387 -5.79 14.11 -8.95
N LEU A 388 -6.90 13.37 -9.04
CA LEU A 388 -7.01 12.01 -8.52
C LEU A 388 -6.20 11.00 -9.32
N GLN A 389 -6.21 11.08 -10.65
CA GLN A 389 -5.37 10.26 -11.52
C GLN A 389 -3.89 10.52 -11.31
N ASN A 390 -3.50 11.78 -11.11
CA ASN A 390 -2.11 12.15 -10.81
C ASN A 390 -1.65 11.60 -9.46
N GLU A 391 -2.55 11.48 -8.47
CA GLU A 391 -2.23 10.82 -7.20
C GLU A 391 -1.97 9.33 -7.42
N VAL A 392 -2.87 8.64 -8.13
CA VAL A 392 -2.71 7.22 -8.46
C VAL A 392 -1.41 6.97 -9.24
N SER A 393 -1.11 7.76 -10.28
CA SER A 393 0.08 7.56 -11.12
C SER A 393 1.39 7.72 -10.35
N GLN A 394 1.44 8.58 -9.33
CA GLN A 394 2.61 8.72 -8.44
C GLN A 394 2.88 7.46 -7.61
N TRP A 395 1.85 6.67 -7.28
CA TRP A 395 2.04 5.34 -6.71
C TRP A 395 2.68 4.39 -7.72
N GLY A 396 2.23 4.44 -8.98
CA GLY A 396 2.78 3.62 -10.06
C GLY A 396 4.27 3.87 -10.31
N GLN A 397 4.70 5.13 -10.28
CA GLN A 397 6.11 5.49 -10.43
C GLN A 397 6.99 4.91 -9.32
N ALA A 398 6.47 4.75 -8.09
CA ALA A 398 7.16 4.02 -7.03
C ALA A 398 7.49 2.61 -7.49
N VAL A 399 6.43 1.89 -7.86
CA VAL A 399 6.49 0.46 -8.08
C VAL A 399 7.29 0.12 -9.32
N LEU A 400 7.16 0.94 -10.37
CA LEU A 400 7.88 0.73 -11.63
C LEU A 400 9.39 1.00 -11.49
N LYS A 401 9.78 1.98 -10.66
CA LYS A 401 11.20 2.30 -10.45
C LYS A 401 11.89 1.17 -9.67
N ASP A 402 11.21 0.62 -8.67
CA ASP A 402 11.73 -0.46 -7.83
C ASP A 402 11.81 -1.79 -8.60
N GLY A 403 10.78 -2.11 -9.40
CA GLY A 403 10.72 -3.39 -10.13
C GLY A 403 11.70 -3.55 -11.28
N SER A 404 12.20 -2.46 -11.87
CA SER A 404 13.10 -2.52 -13.04
C SER A 404 14.51 -3.04 -12.75
N ASN A 405 14.95 -3.00 -11.48
CA ASN A 405 16.32 -3.37 -11.10
C ASN A 405 16.46 -4.78 -10.49
N VAL A 406 15.36 -5.45 -10.10
CA VAL A 406 15.42 -6.66 -9.26
C VAL A 406 15.00 -7.95 -10.00
N SER A 407 14.29 -7.83 -11.12
CA SER A 407 13.70 -8.98 -11.84
C SER A 407 14.66 -9.89 -12.63
N SER A 408 16.00 -9.76 -12.50
CA SER A 408 16.95 -10.59 -13.27
C SER A 408 17.61 -11.73 -12.50
N LEU A 409 17.47 -11.82 -11.17
CA LEU A 409 18.11 -12.88 -10.39
C LEU A 409 17.12 -14.00 -10.10
N SER A 410 17.47 -15.21 -10.54
CA SER A 410 16.78 -16.44 -10.18
C SER A 410 16.84 -16.69 -8.67
N ALA A 411 15.89 -17.45 -8.12
CA ALA A 411 15.89 -17.79 -6.69
C ALA A 411 17.19 -18.48 -6.24
N LYS A 412 17.85 -19.21 -7.16
CA LYS A 412 19.17 -19.82 -6.94
C LYS A 412 20.27 -18.76 -6.84
N GLU A 413 20.30 -17.79 -7.75
CA GLU A 413 21.27 -16.68 -7.70
C GLU A 413 21.08 -15.81 -6.45
N THR A 414 19.84 -15.57 -6.03
CA THR A 414 19.55 -14.83 -4.79
C THR A 414 19.98 -15.62 -3.56
N LEU A 415 19.75 -16.94 -3.53
CA LEU A 415 20.24 -17.80 -2.46
C LEU A 415 21.77 -17.83 -2.43
N ASP A 416 22.43 -17.99 -3.57
CA ASP A 416 23.89 -18.01 -3.66
C ASP A 416 24.50 -16.68 -3.24
N LEU A 417 23.88 -15.56 -3.59
CA LEU A 417 24.31 -14.23 -3.14
C LEU A 417 24.13 -14.07 -1.62
N ALA A 418 23.02 -14.55 -1.06
CA ALA A 418 22.76 -14.51 0.38
C ALA A 418 23.73 -15.43 1.15
N LEU A 419 24.01 -16.63 0.62
CA LEU A 419 24.96 -17.57 1.20
C LEU A 419 26.39 -17.06 1.13
N ALA A 420 26.78 -16.43 0.02
CA ALA A 420 28.10 -15.79 -0.11
C ALA A 420 28.31 -14.63 0.88
N LYS A 421 27.23 -13.93 1.27
CA LYS A 421 27.26 -12.88 2.30
C LYS A 421 27.14 -13.42 3.72
N SER A 422 26.63 -14.63 3.89
CA SER A 422 26.54 -15.27 5.20
C SER A 422 27.91 -15.86 5.53
N ASN A 423 28.51 -15.47 6.67
CA ASN A 423 29.78 -16.04 7.17
C ASN A 423 29.61 -17.51 7.64
N LEU A 424 28.82 -18.31 6.92
CA LEU A 424 28.53 -19.70 7.23
C LEU A 424 29.70 -20.59 6.77
N PRO A 425 30.06 -21.61 7.57
CA PRO A 425 31.00 -22.64 7.15
C PRO A 425 30.57 -23.33 5.84
N PRO A 426 31.50 -23.75 4.96
CA PRO A 426 31.17 -24.37 3.67
C PRO A 426 30.24 -25.60 3.77
N ASP A 427 30.37 -26.39 4.84
CA ASP A 427 29.51 -27.54 5.10
C ASP A 427 28.06 -27.13 5.43
N GLN A 428 27.86 -25.98 6.10
CA GLN A 428 26.51 -25.45 6.37
C GLN A 428 25.88 -24.84 5.13
N ILE A 429 26.68 -24.15 4.30
CA ILE A 429 26.22 -23.62 3.00
C ILE A 429 25.70 -24.76 2.12
N GLU A 430 26.43 -25.88 2.06
CA GLU A 430 26.04 -27.04 1.28
C GLU A 430 24.75 -27.69 1.80
N ILE A 431 24.58 -27.79 3.12
CA ILE A 431 23.33 -28.27 3.73
C ILE A 431 22.14 -27.38 3.33
N VAL A 432 22.29 -26.05 3.37
CA VAL A 432 21.23 -25.11 2.98
C VAL A 432 20.91 -25.23 1.48
N ARG A 433 21.92 -25.40 0.62
CA ARG A 433 21.70 -25.67 -0.82
C ARG A 433 20.95 -26.97 -1.06
N GLN A 434 21.34 -28.05 -0.40
CA GLN A 434 20.67 -29.35 -0.55
C GLN A 434 19.21 -29.28 -0.09
N MET A 435 18.92 -28.54 0.99
CA MET A 435 17.54 -28.30 1.43
C MET A 435 16.74 -27.51 0.39
N PHE A 436 17.37 -26.56 -0.32
CA PHE A 436 16.71 -25.78 -1.36
C PHE A 436 16.45 -26.59 -2.63
N GLU A 437 17.42 -27.38 -3.09
CA GLU A 437 17.30 -28.21 -4.29
C GLU A 437 16.32 -29.39 -4.11
N GLN A 438 16.02 -29.77 -2.87
CA GLN A 438 15.03 -30.81 -2.55
C GLN A 438 13.58 -30.29 -2.45
N GLN A 439 13.32 -28.98 -2.59
CA GLN A 439 11.95 -28.48 -2.65
C GLN A 439 11.39 -28.60 -4.09
N PRO A 440 10.21 -29.24 -4.26
CA PRO A 440 9.59 -29.45 -5.56
C PRO A 440 9.03 -28.18 -6.22
#